data_AF-A0A9P6T8H8-F1
#
_entry.id   AF-A0A9P6T8H8-F1
#
_cell.length_a   1.000
_cell.length_b   1.000
_cell.length_c   1.000
_cell.angle_alpha   90.00
_cell.angle_beta   90.00
_cell.angle_gamma   90.00
#
_symmetry.space_group_name_H-M   'P 1'
#
loop_
_entity.id
_entity.type
_entity.pdbx_description
1 polymer ?
#
loop_
_entity_poly.entity_id
_entity_poly.type
_entity_poly.pdbx_seq_one_letter_code
_entity_poly.pdbx_strand_id
1 'polypeptide(L)'
;RKYMMVKNIYVFQSPSGNTEWAVLVRPVKDCFGKDLGSPSRHFRFILYLFHTVVGEIEEDEVFLNPEDITSVAAYRLLPPHTFGLKDGGIMLTSVLFSHSAVV
;
A
#
# COMPACT_ATOMS: atom_id res chain seq x y z
N ARG A 1 2.84 5.03 -10.65
CA ARG A 1 1.94 3.98 -10.11
C ARG A 1 1.25 4.57 -8.89
N LYS A 2 -0.05 4.31 -8.68
CA LYS A 2 -0.77 4.76 -7.48
C LYS A 2 -0.94 3.55 -6.57
N TYR A 3 -0.68 3.73 -5.28
CA TYR A 3 -0.82 2.69 -4.27
C TYR A 3 -1.94 3.11 -3.32
N MET A 4 -2.71 2.13 -2.87
CA MET A 4 -3.93 2.34 -2.09
C MET A 4 -4.02 1.28 -1.01
N MET A 5 -4.41 1.66 0.19
CA MET A 5 -4.69 0.77 1.31
C MET A 5 -6.20 0.55 1.41
N VAL A 6 -6.63 -0.71 1.35
CA VAL A 6 -8.05 -1.04 1.53
C VAL A 6 -8.46 -0.78 2.96
N LYS A 7 -9.52 0.01 3.15
CA LYS A 7 -10.16 0.24 4.44
C LYS A 7 -11.35 -0.70 4.60
N ASN A 8 -12.28 -0.66 3.65
CA ASN A 8 -13.49 -1.48 3.65
C ASN A 8 -13.85 -1.94 2.23
N ILE A 9 -14.50 -3.10 2.13
CA ILE A 9 -15.15 -3.59 0.90
C ILE A 9 -16.65 -3.63 1.16
N TYR A 10 -17.41 -2.96 0.32
CA TYR A 10 -18.87 -2.92 0.37
C TYR A 10 -19.46 -3.79 -0.73
N VAL A 11 -20.48 -4.57 -0.37
CA VAL A 11 -21.28 -5.36 -1.30
C VAL A 11 -22.73 -4.94 -1.10
N PHE A 12 -23.39 -4.49 -2.16
CA PHE A 12 -24.75 -3.98 -2.09
C PHE A 12 -25.56 -4.34 -3.35
N GLN A 13 -26.88 -4.19 -3.27
CA GLN A 13 -27.76 -4.36 -4.42
C GLN A 13 -27.98 -3.00 -5.09
N SER A 14 -27.67 -2.91 -6.37
CA SER A 14 -28.00 -1.76 -7.20
C SER A 14 -29.53 -1.60 -7.35
N PRO A 15 -30.02 -0.41 -7.74
CA PRO A 15 -31.44 -0.22 -8.04
C PRO A 15 -31.97 -1.14 -9.15
N SER A 16 -31.09 -1.64 -10.03
CA SER A 16 -31.39 -2.65 -11.05
C SER A 16 -31.47 -4.09 -10.54
N GLY A 17 -31.21 -4.33 -9.24
CA GLY A 17 -31.22 -5.66 -8.64
C GLY A 17 -29.94 -6.48 -8.89
N ASN A 18 -28.88 -5.84 -9.39
CA ASN A 18 -27.57 -6.46 -9.56
C ASN A 18 -26.72 -6.26 -8.30
N THR A 19 -25.96 -7.29 -7.91
CA THR A 19 -24.94 -7.17 -6.85
C THR A 19 -23.77 -6.35 -7.35
N GLU A 20 -23.50 -5.22 -6.68
CA GLU A 20 -22.38 -4.33 -6.96
C GLU A 20 -21.41 -4.27 -5.78
N TRP A 21 -20.18 -3.91 -6.10
CA TRP A 21 -19.05 -3.89 -5.17
C TRP A 21 -18.39 -2.52 -5.23
N ALA A 22 -18.04 -1.97 -4.07
CA ALA A 22 -17.27 -0.74 -3.96
C ALA A 22 -16.16 -0.91 -2.92
N VAL A 23 -14.95 -0.48 -3.26
CA VAL A 23 -13.79 -0.58 -2.35
C VAL A 23 -13.44 0.80 -1.84
N LEU A 24 -13.56 1.01 -0.54
CA LEU A 24 -13.11 2.23 0.11
C LEU A 24 -11.63 2.08 0.44
N VAL A 25 -10.83 3.00 -0.08
CA VAL A 25 -9.38 2.98 0.07
C VAL A 25 -8.85 4.30 0.60
N ARG A 26 -7.65 4.25 1.18
CA ARG A 26 -6.82 5.41 1.48
C ARG A 26 -5.59 5.43 0.57
N PRO A 27 -5.27 6.55 -0.08
CA PRO A 27 -4.05 6.66 -0.86
C PRO A 27 -2.80 6.39 -0.03
N VAL A 28 -1.82 5.75 -0.66
CA VAL A 28 -0.48 5.61 -0.10
C VAL A 28 0.45 6.49 -0.90
N LYS A 29 0.96 7.53 -0.25
CA LYS A 29 1.98 8.41 -0.81
C LYS A 29 3.31 7.68 -0.79
N ASP A 30 3.88 7.45 -1.97
CA ASP A 30 5.22 6.88 -2.09
C ASP A 30 6.26 7.90 -1.58
N CYS A 31 6.89 7.58 -0.46
CA CYS A 31 7.89 8.40 0.20
C CYS A 31 9.31 7.87 -0.03
N PHE A 32 9.47 6.90 -0.93
CA PHE A 32 10.75 6.28 -1.19
C PHE A 32 11.72 7.24 -1.92
N GLY A 33 12.46 8.01 -1.14
CA GLY A 33 13.59 8.81 -1.61
C GLY A 33 14.88 7.99 -1.61
N LYS A 34 15.70 8.16 -2.67
CA LYS A 34 17.12 7.78 -2.67
C LYS A 34 17.87 8.64 -1.65
N ASP A 35 17.84 8.20 -0.40
CA ASP A 35 18.56 8.84 0.68
C ASP A 35 19.98 8.30 0.74
N LEU A 36 20.93 9.15 0.37
CA LEU A 36 22.35 8.82 0.30
C LEU A 36 23.11 9.14 1.59
N GLY A 37 22.49 9.88 2.52
CA GLY A 37 23.17 10.48 3.66
C GLY A 37 22.72 9.96 5.03
N SER A 38 21.53 9.35 5.14
CA SER A 38 21.08 8.89 6.45
C SER A 38 21.71 7.56 6.88
N PRO A 39 21.70 7.28 8.20
CA PRO A 39 22.08 5.97 8.73
C PRO A 39 21.29 4.79 8.14
N SER A 40 20.10 5.05 7.59
CA SER A 40 19.22 4.03 7.00
C SER A 40 19.50 3.71 5.53
N ARG A 41 20.51 4.35 4.90
CA ARG A 41 20.85 4.18 3.47
C ARG A 41 20.96 2.72 3.04
N HIS A 42 21.68 1.88 3.79
CA HIS A 42 21.85 0.46 3.43
C HIS A 42 20.51 -0.28 3.42
N PHE A 43 19.66 -0.03 4.41
CA PHE A 43 18.35 -0.66 4.47
C PHE A 43 17.45 -0.18 3.34
N ARG A 44 17.41 1.13 3.07
CA ARG A 44 16.67 1.69 1.92
C ARG A 44 17.16 1.10 0.59
N PHE A 45 18.47 0.89 0.42
CA PHE A 45 19.01 0.23 -0.75
C PHE A 45 18.51 -1.21 -0.89
N ILE A 46 18.44 -1.96 0.21
CA ILE A 46 17.86 -3.31 0.22
C ILE A 46 16.38 -3.26 -0.20
N LEU A 47 15.59 -2.34 0.36
CA LEU A 47 14.18 -2.18 -0.02
C LEU A 47 14.01 -1.87 -1.51
N TYR A 48 14.90 -1.04 -2.07
CA TYR A 48 14.95 -0.77 -3.50
C TYR A 48 15.20 -2.03 -4.32
N LEU A 49 16.19 -2.86 -3.92
CA LEU A 49 16.48 -4.14 -4.60
C LEU A 49 15.29 -5.10 -4.58
N PHE A 50 14.51 -5.10 -3.49
CA PHE A 50 13.29 -5.90 -3.38
C PHE A 50 12.05 -5.23 -3.98
N HIS A 51 12.21 -4.13 -4.73
CA HIS A 51 11.11 -3.36 -5.31
C HIS A 51 10.01 -3.00 -4.30
N THR A 52 10.41 -2.81 -3.03
CA THR A 52 9.51 -2.48 -1.94
C THR A 52 9.18 -1.00 -1.99
N VAL A 53 7.89 -0.68 -1.91
CA VAL A 53 7.41 0.70 -1.78
C VAL A 53 7.37 1.05 -0.30
N VAL A 54 7.88 2.22 0.05
CA VAL A 54 7.82 2.75 1.42
C VAL A 54 7.07 4.06 1.34
N GLY A 55 5.95 4.14 2.04
CA GLY A 55 5.06 5.28 1.94
C GLY A 55 4.34 5.62 3.22
N GLU A 56 3.51 6.64 3.15
CA GLU A 56 2.62 7.06 4.21
C GLU A 56 1.17 6.92 3.73
N ILE A 57 0.31 6.40 4.60
CA ILE A 57 -1.13 6.34 4.35
C ILE A 57 -1.69 7.76 4.51
N GLU A 58 -2.36 8.27 3.48
CA GLU A 58 -3.05 9.55 3.52
C GLU A 58 -4.40 9.40 4.25
N GLU A 59 -4.90 10.50 4.81
CA GLU A 59 -6.17 10.50 5.56
C GLU A 59 -7.39 10.49 4.64
N ASP A 60 -7.24 11.00 3.41
CA ASP A 60 -8.28 11.08 2.41
C ASP A 60 -8.79 9.68 2.01
N GLU A 61 -10.10 9.58 1.79
CA GLU A 61 -10.77 8.33 1.44
C GLU A 61 -11.41 8.44 0.07
N VAL A 62 -11.21 7.40 -0.74
CA VAL A 62 -11.67 7.35 -2.12
C VAL A 62 -12.37 6.01 -2.36
N PHE A 63 -13.47 6.02 -3.10
CA PHE A 63 -14.09 4.80 -3.60
C PHE A 63 -13.48 4.40 -4.94
N LEU A 64 -13.16 3.12 -5.08
CA LEU A 64 -12.71 2.50 -6.32
C LEU A 64 -13.70 1.41 -6.74
N ASN A 65 -13.88 1.27 -8.05
CA ASN A 65 -14.47 0.08 -8.63
C ASN A 65 -13.44 -1.06 -8.56
N PRO A 66 -13.81 -2.28 -8.14
CA PRO A 66 -12.91 -3.43 -8.18
C PRO A 66 -12.20 -3.65 -9.53
N GLU A 67 -12.85 -3.28 -10.65
CA GLU A 67 -12.27 -3.40 -12.00
C GLU A 67 -11.04 -2.50 -12.21
N ASP A 68 -10.91 -1.41 -11.43
CA ASP A 68 -9.76 -0.50 -11.49
C ASP A 68 -8.53 -1.07 -10.73
N ILE A 69 -8.68 -2.16 -10.00
CA ILE A 69 -7.62 -2.76 -9.17
C ILE A 69 -6.75 -3.69 -10.03
N THR A 70 -5.55 -3.22 -10.39
CA THR A 70 -4.65 -3.99 -11.26
C THR A 70 -3.87 -5.09 -10.54
N SER A 71 -3.67 -4.99 -9.22
CA SER A 71 -2.84 -5.91 -8.46
C SER A 71 -3.01 -5.75 -6.94
N VAL A 72 -2.77 -6.82 -6.20
CA VAL A 72 -2.66 -6.81 -4.73
C VAL A 72 -1.19 -6.90 -4.29
N ALA A 73 -0.89 -6.31 -3.14
CA ALA A 73 0.43 -6.34 -2.53
C ALA A 73 0.34 -6.80 -1.07
N ALA A 74 1.36 -7.50 -0.58
CA ALA A 74 1.50 -7.71 0.85
C ALA A 74 1.97 -6.39 1.48
N TYR A 75 1.47 -6.08 2.68
CA TYR A 75 1.81 -4.85 3.36
C TYR A 75 2.28 -5.09 4.79
N ARG A 76 3.05 -4.13 5.30
CA ARG A 76 3.43 -4.05 6.71
C ARG A 76 3.29 -2.62 7.19
N LEU A 77 2.50 -2.42 8.24
CA LEU A 77 2.49 -1.15 8.97
C LEU A 77 3.79 -0.99 9.74
N LEU A 78 4.36 0.20 9.65
CA LEU A 78 5.60 0.55 10.30
C LEU A 78 5.32 1.23 11.65
N PRO A 79 6.15 0.98 12.66
CA PRO A 79 6.14 1.80 13.87
C PRO A 79 6.37 3.29 13.53
N PRO A 80 5.87 4.21 14.37
CA PRO A 80 6.14 5.64 14.22
C PRO A 80 7.62 5.95 14.00
N HIS A 81 7.91 6.95 13.18
CA HIS A 81 9.27 7.44 12.91
C HIS A 81 10.22 6.44 12.21
N THR A 82 9.70 5.28 11.78
CA THR A 82 10.48 4.35 10.96
C THR A 82 10.81 4.99 9.61
N PHE A 83 12.09 4.99 9.24
CA PHE A 83 12.62 5.70 8.06
C PHE A 83 12.32 7.21 8.03
N GLY A 84 12.05 7.82 9.18
CA GLY A 84 11.67 9.23 9.26
C GLY A 84 10.27 9.52 8.73
N LEU A 85 9.45 8.49 8.51
CA LEU A 85 8.03 8.65 8.22
C LEU A 85 7.27 9.05 9.48
N LYS A 86 6.22 9.85 9.32
CA LYS A 86 5.30 10.17 10.42
C LYS A 86 4.45 8.93 10.80
N ASP A 87 3.44 9.13 11.62
CA ASP A 87 2.47 8.07 11.93
C ASP A 87 1.79 7.55 10.66
N GLY A 88 1.59 6.23 10.58
CA GLY A 88 0.97 5.60 9.41
C GLY A 88 1.94 5.25 8.28
N GLY A 89 3.23 5.09 8.58
CA GLY A 89 4.20 4.52 7.64
C GLY A 89 3.80 3.09 7.23
N ILE A 90 4.00 2.77 5.95
CA ILE A 90 3.65 1.47 5.37
C ILE A 90 4.73 1.01 4.38
N MET A 91 4.98 -0.29 4.37
CA MET A 91 5.78 -0.97 3.35
C MET A 91 4.87 -1.85 2.50
N LEU A 92 5.01 -1.79 1.18
CA LEU A 92 4.30 -2.66 0.24
C LEU A 92 5.31 -3.50 -0.56
N THR A 93 5.09 -4.81 -0.60
CA THR A 93 5.90 -5.74 -1.39
C THR A 93 5.03 -6.53 -2.36
N SER A 94 5.57 -6.79 -3.56
CA SER A 94 4.87 -7.57 -4.57
C SER A 94 4.79 -9.04 -4.13
N VAL A 95 3.58 -9.61 -4.17
CA VAL A 95 3.34 -11.01 -3.78
C VAL A 95 4.04 -12.00 -4.74
N LEU A 96 4.32 -11.58 -5.97
CA LEU A 96 4.99 -12.41 -6.98
C LEU A 96 6.48 -12.70 -6.68
N PHE A 97 7.07 -12.02 -5.69
CA PHE A 97 8.46 -12.23 -5.27
C PHE A 97 8.59 -12.99 -3.94
N SER A 98 7.49 -13.48 -3.36
CA SER A 98 7.60 -14.36 -2.19
C SER A 98 8.04 -15.75 -2.65
N HIS A 99 9.30 -16.08 -2.43
CA HIS A 99 9.65 -17.46 -2.09
C HIS A 99 8.97 -17.74 -0.75
N SER A 100 7.75 -18.25 -0.81
CA SER A 100 6.96 -18.74 0.33
C SER A 100 6.48 -17.65 1.30
N ALA A 101 5.26 -17.12 1.07
CA ALA A 101 4.45 -16.61 2.17
C ALA A 101 3.33 -17.62 2.45
N VAL A 102 3.45 -18.28 3.60
CA VAL A 102 2.48 -19.18 4.21
C VAL A 102 1.29 -18.37 4.71
N VAL A 103 0.10 -18.96 4.55
CA VAL A 103 -1.24 -18.49 4.93
C VAL A 103 -1.31 -17.99 6.37
#